data_AF-A0A5P1R6K6-F1
#
_entry.id   AF-A0A5P1R6K6-F1
#
_cell.length_a   1.000
_cell.length_b   1.000
_cell.length_c   1.000
_cell.angle_alpha   90.00
_cell.angle_beta   90.00
_cell.angle_gamma   90.00
#
_symmetry.space_group_name_H-M   'P 1'
#
loop_
_entity.id
_entity.type
_entity.pdbx_description
1 polymer ?
#
loop_
_entity_poly.entity_id
_entity_poly.type
_entity_poly.pdbx_seq_one_letter_code
_entity_poly.pdbx_strand_id
1 'polypeptide(L)'
;MEMLRELIATLIFIVGVTLVVSLIGAFDWGDLIAAIGCFMAAYFIWPSKRHGYREQDNRFLDMLEIIIELPIDILVWIVRFVIRIFRSNDGGINIDL
;
A
#
# COMPACT_ATOMS: atom_id res chain seq x y z
N MET A 1 -12.21 -18.87 5.32
CA MET A 1 -10.73 -18.85 5.27
C MET A 1 -10.20 -17.41 5.37
N GLU A 2 -10.78 -16.57 6.23
CA GLU A 2 -10.40 -15.15 6.31
C GLU A 2 -9.11 -14.97 7.12
N MET A 3 -8.99 -15.67 8.26
CA MET A 3 -7.76 -15.62 9.07
C MET A 3 -6.50 -16.05 8.31
N LEU A 4 -6.61 -17.00 7.37
CA LEU A 4 -5.48 -17.39 6.53
C LEU A 4 -5.05 -16.25 5.59
N ARG A 5 -6.01 -15.55 4.98
CA ARG A 5 -5.73 -14.41 4.09
C ARG A 5 -5.15 -13.24 4.87
N GLU A 6 -5.68 -12.96 6.07
CA GLU A 6 -5.16 -11.93 6.97
C GLU A 6 -3.71 -12.23 7.38
N LEU A 7 -3.41 -13.49 7.74
CA LEU A 7 -2.06 -13.92 8.08
C LEU A 7 -1.10 -13.78 6.89
N ILE A 8 -1.51 -14.23 5.69
CA ILE A 8 -0.70 -14.12 4.47
C ILE A 8 -0.41 -12.66 4.12
N ALA A 9 -1.44 -11.79 4.15
CA ALA A 9 -1.27 -10.38 3.86
C ALA A 9 -0.33 -9.69 4.88
N THR A 10 -0.44 -10.04 6.16
CA THR A 10 0.46 -9.53 7.21
C THR A 10 1.90 -9.98 6.98
N LEU A 11 2.13 -11.25 6.60
CA LEU A 11 3.47 -11.75 6.29
C LEU A 11 4.09 -11.04 5.08
N ILE A 12 3.30 -10.86 4.02
CA ILE A 12 3.76 -10.14 2.81
C ILE A 12 4.08 -8.68 3.15
N PHE A 13 3.30 -8.04 4.02
CA PHE A 13 3.57 -6.70 4.50
C PHE A 13 4.91 -6.62 5.25
N ILE A 14 5.17 -7.55 6.17
CA ILE A 14 6.44 -7.62 6.91
C ILE A 14 7.61 -7.78 5.94
N VAL A 15 7.48 -8.66 4.94
CA VAL A 15 8.49 -8.81 3.88
C VAL A 15 8.72 -7.49 3.16
N GLY A 16 7.65 -6.81 2.72
CA GLY A 16 7.75 -5.49 2.10
C GLY A 16 8.51 -4.47 2.95
N VAL A 17 8.25 -4.42 4.26
CA VAL A 17 8.98 -3.54 5.19
C VAL A 17 10.46 -3.91 5.27
N THR A 18 10.80 -5.21 5.31
CA THR A 18 12.22 -5.62 5.32
C THR A 18 12.97 -5.23 4.06
N LEU A 19 12.32 -5.28 2.88
CA LEU A 19 12.93 -4.79 1.64
C LEU A 19 13.14 -3.28 1.68
N VAL A 20 12.18 -2.50 2.20
CA VAL A 20 12.35 -1.04 2.36
C VAL A 20 13.52 -0.72 3.30
N VAL A 21 13.67 -1.46 4.39
CA VAL A 21 14.81 -1.28 5.30
C VAL A 21 16.14 -1.66 4.63
N SER A 22 16.15 -2.74 3.84
CA SER A 22 17.33 -3.15 3.05
C SER A 22 17.79 -2.03 2.10
N LEU A 23 16.83 -1.31 1.50
CA LEU A 23 17.08 -0.20 0.59
C LEU A 23 17.88 0.96 1.22
N ILE A 24 17.80 1.13 2.55
CA ILE A 24 18.56 2.15 3.29
C ILE A 24 20.06 1.81 3.33
N GLY A 25 20.39 0.51 3.36
CA GLY A 25 21.79 0.05 3.38
C GLY A 25 22.42 0.00 1.99
N ALA A 26 21.68 -0.51 1.00
CA ALA A 26 22.10 -0.55 -0.39
C ALA A 26 20.90 -0.24 -1.28
N PHE A 27 20.87 0.96 -1.86
CA PHE A 27 19.78 1.37 -2.73
C PHE A 27 19.84 0.61 -4.05
N ASP A 28 18.90 -0.32 -4.25
CA ASP A 28 18.70 -1.05 -5.50
C ASP A 28 17.27 -0.80 -6.04
N TRP A 29 17.18 -0.44 -7.31
CA TRP A 29 15.88 -0.17 -7.95
C TRP A 29 14.98 -1.41 -8.01
N GLY A 30 15.57 -2.61 -8.07
CA GLY A 30 14.86 -3.88 -8.03
C GLY A 30 14.19 -4.12 -6.68
N ASP A 31 14.91 -3.89 -5.59
CA ASP A 31 14.36 -4.00 -4.23
C ASP A 31 13.22 -3.00 -3.98
N LEU A 32 13.33 -1.78 -4.53
CA LEU A 32 12.26 -0.79 -4.46
C LEU A 32 10.98 -1.27 -5.17
N ILE A 33 11.10 -1.77 -6.40
CA ILE A 33 9.94 -2.28 -7.17
C ILE A 33 9.36 -3.52 -6.48
N ALA A 34 10.20 -4.42 -5.97
CA ALA A 34 9.78 -5.60 -5.24
C ALA A 34 9.04 -5.25 -3.94
N ALA A 35 9.51 -4.24 -3.20
CA ALA A 35 8.85 -3.75 -2.00
C ALA A 35 7.45 -3.19 -2.32
N ILE A 36 7.34 -2.33 -3.35
CA ILE A 36 6.05 -1.79 -3.81
C ILE A 36 5.10 -2.94 -4.23
N GLY A 37 5.62 -3.93 -4.96
CA GLY A 37 4.86 -5.12 -5.34
C GLY A 37 4.34 -5.91 -4.14
N CYS A 38 5.15 -6.07 -3.09
CA CYS A 38 4.73 -6.72 -1.85
C CYS A 38 3.63 -5.93 -1.15
N PHE A 39 3.74 -4.61 -1.03
CA PHE A 39 2.68 -3.81 -0.43
C PHE A 39 1.38 -3.88 -1.23
N MET A 40 1.43 -3.83 -2.57
CA MET A 40 0.23 -3.98 -3.40
C MET A 40 -0.40 -5.37 -3.24
N ALA A 41 0.41 -6.42 -3.19
CA ALA A 41 -0.08 -7.78 -2.98
C ALA A 41 -0.71 -7.94 -1.59
N ALA A 42 -0.09 -7.41 -0.54
CA ALA A 42 -0.64 -7.40 0.81
C ALA A 42 -2.00 -6.69 0.85
N TYR A 43 -2.10 -5.51 0.23
CA TYR A 43 -3.34 -4.76 0.12
C TYR A 43 -4.44 -5.53 -0.64
N PHE A 44 -4.11 -6.17 -1.77
CA PHE A 44 -5.09 -6.91 -2.56
C PHE A 44 -5.55 -8.21 -1.89
N ILE A 45 -4.66 -8.89 -1.18
CA ILE A 45 -4.97 -10.14 -0.46
C ILE A 45 -5.80 -9.84 0.79
N TRP A 46 -5.55 -8.70 1.44
CA TRP A 46 -6.23 -8.28 2.67
C TRP A 46 -7.75 -8.24 2.45
N PRO A 47 -8.54 -8.98 3.25
CA PRO A 47 -9.99 -8.92 3.18
C PRO A 47 -10.48 -7.60 3.81
N SER A 48 -10.44 -6.51 3.04
CA SER A 48 -10.92 -5.19 3.46
C SER A 48 -12.43 -5.17 3.69
N LYS A 49 -12.86 -4.47 4.75
CA LYS A 49 -14.28 -4.24 5.07
C LYS A 49 -15.05 -3.52 3.96
N ARG A 50 -14.36 -2.78 3.08
CA ARG A 50 -14.98 -2.08 1.94
C ARG A 50 -15.73 -2.99 0.96
N HIS A 51 -15.43 -4.28 0.93
CA HIS A 51 -16.07 -5.25 0.03
C HIS A 51 -17.25 -6.02 0.64
N GLY A 52 -17.77 -5.60 1.81
CA GLY A 52 -19.06 -6.08 2.33
C GLY A 52 -19.08 -7.51 2.90
N TYR A 53 -17.91 -8.10 3.16
CA TYR A 53 -17.80 -9.50 3.62
C TYR A 53 -17.63 -9.70 5.13
N ARG A 54 -17.59 -8.63 5.94
CA ARG A 54 -17.28 -8.73 7.37
C ARG A 54 -18.34 -8.08 8.25
N GLU A 55 -19.16 -8.93 8.87
CA GLU A 55 -20.12 -8.55 9.93
C GLU A 55 -19.46 -8.47 11.33
N GLN A 56 -18.18 -8.83 11.45
CA GLN A 56 -17.45 -8.77 12.73
C GLN A 56 -16.74 -7.43 12.92
N ASP A 57 -17.27 -6.64 13.86
CA ASP A 57 -16.71 -5.41 14.42
C ASP A 57 -15.46 -5.67 15.27
N ASN A 58 -14.44 -6.28 14.69
CA ASN A 58 -13.17 -6.53 15.35
C ASN A 58 -12.24 -5.34 15.15
N ARG A 59 -12.11 -4.49 16.19
CA ARG A 59 -11.21 -3.31 16.18
C ARG A 59 -9.76 -3.64 15.82
N PHE A 60 -9.27 -4.82 16.17
CA PHE A 60 -7.91 -5.26 15.82
C PHE A 60 -7.68 -5.34 14.32
N LEU A 61 -8.66 -5.85 13.58
CA LEU A 61 -8.55 -6.03 12.14
C LEU A 61 -8.75 -4.71 11.39
N ASP A 62 -9.55 -3.80 11.95
CA ASP A 62 -9.68 -2.42 11.46
C ASP A 62 -8.34 -1.66 11.58
N MET A 63 -7.67 -1.81 12.72
CA MET A 63 -6.35 -1.23 12.94
C MET A 63 -5.30 -1.80 11.99
N LEU A 64 -5.36 -3.11 11.70
CA LEU A 64 -4.43 -3.74 10.76
C LEU A 64 -4.69 -3.34 9.31
N GLU A 65 -5.96 -3.14 8.93
CA GLU A 65 -6.35 -2.58 7.62
C GLU A 65 -5.70 -1.20 7.42
N ILE A 66 -5.82 -0.32 8.41
CA ILE A 66 -5.17 1.01 8.38
C ILE A 66 -3.65 0.87 8.23
N ILE A 67 -3.01 -0.05 8.96
CA ILE A 67 -1.54 -0.25 8.89
C ILE A 67 -1.12 -0.72 7.49
N ILE A 68 -1.90 -1.57 6.84
CA ILE A 68 -1.60 -2.09 5.49
C ILE A 68 -1.87 -1.02 4.42
N GLU A 69 -2.93 -0.23 4.57
CA GLU A 69 -3.27 0.87 3.64
C GLU A 69 -2.28 2.03 3.75
N LEU A 70 -1.78 2.35 4.94
CA LEU A 70 -0.91 3.49 5.22
C LEU A 70 0.28 3.64 4.23
N PRO A 71 1.13 2.62 4.00
CA PRO A 71 2.25 2.77 3.07
C PRO A 71 1.79 2.95 1.63
N ILE A 72 0.70 2.30 1.21
CA ILE A 72 0.14 2.48 -0.13
C ILE A 72 -0.37 3.92 -0.29
N ASP A 73 -1.12 4.44 0.69
CA ASP A 73 -1.64 5.80 0.67
C ASP A 73 -0.52 6.83 0.66
N ILE A 74 0.56 6.63 1.44
CA ILE A 74 1.75 7.48 1.40
C ILE A 74 2.37 7.45 0.01
N LEU A 75 2.57 6.27 -0.59
CA LEU A 75 3.15 6.15 -1.92
C LEU A 75 2.28 6.86 -2.98
N VAL A 76 0.96 6.65 -2.95
CA VAL A 76 0.01 7.32 -3.85
C VAL A 76 0.03 8.83 -3.63
N TRP A 77 0.10 9.29 -2.39
CA TRP A 77 0.17 10.70 -2.05
C TRP A 77 1.45 11.35 -2.58
N ILE A 78 2.60 10.70 -2.40
CA ILE A 78 3.89 11.14 -2.97
C ILE A 78 3.80 11.20 -4.50
N VAL A 79 3.35 10.13 -5.15
CA VAL A 79 3.23 10.10 -6.63
C VAL A 79 2.29 11.19 -7.12
N ARG A 80 1.14 11.40 -6.47
CA ARG A 80 0.22 12.51 -6.79
C ARG A 80 0.89 13.86 -6.61
N PHE A 81 1.70 14.05 -5.57
CA PHE A 81 2.40 15.30 -5.32
C PHE A 81 3.47 15.57 -6.38
N VAL A 82 4.26 14.56 -6.77
CA VAL A 82 5.24 14.66 -7.86
C VAL A 82 4.55 14.99 -9.17
N ILE A 83 3.49 14.26 -9.54
CA ILE A 83 2.70 14.54 -10.74
C ILE A 83 2.13 15.96 -10.70
N ARG A 84 1.62 16.42 -9.56
CA ARG A 84 1.07 17.76 -9.40
C ARG A 84 2.12 18.85 -9.64
N ILE A 85 3.33 18.67 -9.12
CA ILE A 85 4.43 19.62 -9.34
C ILE A 85 4.84 19.64 -10.81
N PHE A 86 5.01 18.47 -11.44
CA PHE A 86 5.33 18.38 -12.86
C PHE A 86 4.24 18.99 -13.75
N ARG A 87 2.97 18.73 -13.43
CA ARG A 87 1.81 19.28 -14.15
C ARG A 87 1.58 20.77 -13.88
N SER A 88 2.22 21.37 -12.86
CA SER A 88 2.14 22.81 -12.63
C SER A 88 2.99 23.61 -13.61
N ASN A 89 3.92 22.97 -14.33
CA ASN A 89 4.77 23.64 -15.32
C ASN A 89 4.15 23.62 -16.74
N ASP A 90 3.26 22.66 -17.02
CA ASP A 90 2.53 22.56 -18.29
C ASP A 90 1.03 22.82 -18.04
N GLY A 91 0.60 24.04 -18.38
CA GLY A 91 -0.74 24.55 -18.14
C GLY A 91 -1.88 23.61 -18.57
N GLY A 92 -2.85 23.45 -17.66
CA GLY A 92 -4.25 23.19 -17.98
C GLY A 92 -4.57 21.92 -18.76
N ILE A 93 -4.57 20.75 -18.08
CA ILE A 93 -5.38 19.62 -18.55
C ILE A 93 -6.52 19.40 -17.55
N ASN A 94 -7.70 19.94 -17.91
CA ASN A 94 -8.98 19.59 -17.33
C ASN A 94 -9.17 18.07 -17.49
N ILE A 95 -9.08 17.35 -16.38
CA ILE A 95 -9.66 16.02 -16.26
C ILE A 95 -10.80 16.17 -15.26
N ASP A 96 -11.97 16.52 -15.80
CA ASP A 96 -13.27 16.26 -15.18
C ASP A 96 -13.32 14.76 -14.83
N LEU A 97 -13.51 14.48 -13.54
CA LEU A 97 -13.87 13.19 -12.99
C LEU A 97 -15.26 13.33 -12.37
#